data_AF-A0A8S3F548-F1
#
_entry.id   AF-A0A8S3F548-F1
#
_cell.length_a   1.000
_cell.length_b   1.000
_cell.length_c   1.000
_cell.angle_alpha   90.00
_cell.angle_beta   90.00
_cell.angle_gamma   90.00
#
_symmetry.space_group_name_H-M   'P 1'
#
loop_
_entity.id
_entity.type
_entity.pdbx_description
1 polymer ?
#
loop_
_entity_poly.entity_id
_entity_poly.type
_entity_poly.pdbx_seq_one_letter_code
_entity_poly.pdbx_strand_id
1 'polypeptide(L)'
;CNNPINHKDFKRTSGALVVRYDKQKACLVVISDNEATLHRAQILSEMHFRNLRSKAKLVQETEKVSKQLERIMVNQTSKFFEKFTVRTELMGLAIGSHGSNILKAREVPGITAVEVEDETCTIKVFGDTEKAVKEARSILEYTEDVVSIPRELIGKESKEK
;
A
#
# COMPACT_ATOMS: atom_id res chain seq x y z
N CYS A 1 22.27 1.16 7.92
CA CYS A 1 23.71 1.15 8.29
C CYS A 1 24.63 0.52 7.24
N ASN A 2 24.15 -0.26 6.28
CA ASN A 2 25.04 -0.95 5.32
C ASN A 2 25.81 -0.03 4.35
N ASN A 3 25.28 1.14 4.03
CA ASN A 3 25.93 2.06 3.11
C ASN A 3 27.00 2.90 3.86
N PRO A 4 28.30 2.79 3.50
CA PRO A 4 29.38 3.49 4.17
C PRO A 4 29.27 5.02 4.10
N ILE A 5 28.58 5.56 3.08
CA ILE A 5 28.35 7.02 2.93
C ILE A 5 27.57 7.55 4.14
N ASN A 6 26.65 6.76 4.70
CA ASN A 6 25.86 7.17 5.87
C ASN A 6 26.70 7.34 7.15
N HIS A 7 27.98 7.00 7.14
CA HIS A 7 28.89 7.12 8.28
C HIS A 7 29.97 8.19 8.07
N LYS A 8 29.97 8.89 6.93
CA LYS A 8 30.99 9.88 6.57
C LYS A 8 31.11 11.01 7.59
N ASP A 9 29.97 11.55 8.02
CA ASP A 9 29.95 12.66 8.99
C ASP A 9 30.37 12.18 10.38
N PHE A 10 29.88 11.03 10.82
CA PHE A 10 30.28 10.44 12.10
C PHE A 10 31.78 10.14 12.15
N LYS A 11 32.36 9.59 11.07
CA LYS A 11 33.81 9.39 10.93
C LYS A 11 34.56 10.72 11.06
N ARG A 12 34.10 11.76 10.36
CA ARG A 12 34.72 13.09 10.38
C ARG A 12 34.67 13.72 11.77
N THR A 13 33.52 13.71 12.43
CA THR A 13 33.33 14.36 13.73
C THR A 13 33.98 13.60 14.88
N SER A 14 34.00 12.26 14.83
CA SER A 14 34.72 11.47 15.84
C SER A 14 36.24 11.59 15.70
N GLY A 15 36.74 11.71 14.46
CA GLY A 15 38.17 11.67 14.12
C GLY A 15 38.68 10.26 13.85
N ALA A 16 37.79 9.27 13.69
CA ALA A 16 38.17 7.88 13.48
C ALA A 16 38.82 7.65 12.09
N LEU A 17 39.79 6.74 12.04
CA LEU A 17 40.45 6.34 10.80
C LEU A 17 39.51 5.52 9.91
N VAL A 18 38.75 4.61 10.50
CA VAL A 18 37.78 3.76 9.80
C VAL A 18 36.49 3.69 10.60
N VAL A 19 35.37 3.82 9.89
CA VAL A 19 34.03 3.50 10.42
C VAL A 19 33.33 2.64 9.38
N ARG A 20 32.97 1.41 9.77
CA ARG A 20 32.26 0.47 8.89
C ARG A 20 31.22 -0.32 9.67
N TYR A 21 30.15 -0.72 8.99
CA TYR A 21 29.18 -1.63 9.56
C TYR A 21 29.60 -3.08 9.29
N ASP A 22 29.62 -3.91 10.32
CA ASP A 22 29.84 -5.34 10.24
C ASP A 22 28.48 -6.06 10.27
N LYS A 23 28.11 -6.64 9.13
CA LYS A 23 26.81 -7.32 8.99
C LYS A 23 26.71 -8.58 9.84
N GLN A 24 27.81 -9.34 10.00
CA GLN A 24 27.79 -10.60 10.73
C GLN A 24 27.64 -10.35 12.22
N LYS A 25 28.34 -9.34 12.74
CA LYS A 25 28.29 -8.94 14.15
C LYS A 25 27.17 -7.95 14.48
N ALA A 26 26.43 -7.51 13.47
CA ALA A 26 25.39 -6.49 13.57
C ALA A 26 25.84 -5.21 14.33
N CYS A 27 27.09 -4.80 14.15
CA CYS A 27 27.68 -3.71 14.92
C CYS A 27 28.46 -2.72 14.03
N LEU A 28 28.68 -1.52 14.55
CA LEU A 28 29.53 -0.53 13.90
C LEU A 28 30.94 -0.66 14.45
N VAL A 29 31.90 -0.94 13.56
CA VAL A 29 33.32 -1.05 13.89
C VAL A 29 33.98 0.29 13.64
N VAL A 30 34.60 0.83 14.69
CA VAL A 30 35.36 2.08 14.68
C VAL A 30 36.82 1.75 14.97
N ILE A 31 37.74 2.21 14.12
CA ILE A 31 39.18 1.98 14.27
C ILE A 31 39.88 3.35 14.37
N SER A 32 40.72 3.50 15.38
CA SER A 32 41.60 4.66 15.58
C SER A 32 42.87 4.21 16.31
N ASP A 33 43.93 4.97 16.11
CA ASP A 33 45.23 4.94 16.80
C ASP A 33 45.26 5.78 18.09
N ASN A 34 44.15 6.43 18.47
CA ASN A 34 44.08 7.33 19.62
C ASN A 34 42.85 7.02 20.50
N GLU A 35 43.07 6.81 21.80
CA GLU A 35 42.02 6.54 22.78
C GLU A 35 41.03 7.71 22.93
N ALA A 36 41.49 8.96 22.85
CA ALA A 36 40.62 10.12 22.89
C ALA A 36 39.61 10.15 21.72
N THR A 37 40.02 9.64 20.55
CA THR A 37 39.14 9.50 19.39
C THR A 37 38.07 8.42 19.62
N LEU A 38 38.44 7.30 20.25
CA LEU A 38 37.49 6.24 20.60
C LEU A 38 36.48 6.73 21.63
N HIS A 39 36.91 7.46 22.64
CA HIS A 39 36.01 8.06 23.64
C HIS A 39 35.02 9.05 23.01
N ARG A 40 35.48 9.93 22.10
CA ARG A 40 34.58 10.80 21.33
C ARG A 40 33.59 10.00 20.48
N ALA A 41 34.06 8.96 19.78
CA ALA A 41 33.20 8.11 18.97
C ALA A 41 32.11 7.41 19.82
N GLN A 42 32.45 6.96 21.03
CA GLN A 42 31.48 6.38 21.97
C GLN A 42 30.40 7.38 22.36
N ILE A 43 30.76 8.60 22.78
CA ILE A 43 29.80 9.66 23.15
C ILE A 43 28.88 10.01 21.97
N LEU A 44 29.45 10.11 20.76
CA LEU A 44 28.69 10.49 19.56
C LEU A 44 27.85 9.34 18.99
N SER A 45 28.08 8.09 19.42
CA SER A 45 27.48 6.91 18.80
C SER A 45 25.95 6.91 18.92
N GLU A 46 25.42 7.29 20.08
CA GLU A 46 23.98 7.34 20.32
C GLU A 46 23.30 8.34 19.37
N MET A 47 23.86 9.55 19.27
CA MET A 47 23.37 10.59 18.36
C MET A 47 23.41 10.11 16.91
N HIS A 48 24.48 9.44 16.50
CA HIS A 48 24.61 8.88 15.15
C HIS A 48 23.51 7.87 14.84
N PHE A 49 23.26 6.91 15.73
CA PHE A 49 22.18 5.93 15.54
C PHE A 49 20.79 6.55 15.59
N ARG A 50 20.58 7.58 16.41
CA ARG A 50 19.35 8.37 16.40
C ARG A 50 19.14 9.04 15.05
N ASN A 51 20.16 9.71 14.51
CA ASN A 51 20.09 10.38 13.22
C ASN A 51 19.83 9.40 12.07
N LEU A 52 20.47 8.22 12.09
CA LEU A 52 20.22 7.17 11.10
C LEU A 52 18.78 6.67 11.13
N ARG A 53 18.21 6.46 12.33
CA ARG A 53 16.80 6.05 12.48
C ARG A 53 15.85 7.13 11.98
N SER A 54 16.07 8.38 12.37
CA SER A 54 15.25 9.51 11.89
C SER A 54 15.31 9.64 10.37
N LYS A 55 16.51 9.55 9.77
CA LYS A 55 16.68 9.58 8.32
C LYS A 55 15.95 8.41 7.64
N ALA A 56 16.06 7.20 8.18
CA ALA A 56 15.37 6.04 7.63
C ALA A 56 13.83 6.21 7.65
N LYS A 57 13.29 6.78 8.74
CA LYS A 57 11.87 7.08 8.85
C LYS A 57 11.41 8.08 7.80
N LEU A 58 12.16 9.17 7.62
CA LEU A 58 11.87 10.18 6.58
C LEU A 58 11.90 9.57 5.17
N VAL A 59 12.92 8.76 4.85
CA VAL A 59 12.99 8.08 3.55
C VAL A 59 11.76 7.19 3.34
N GLN A 60 11.37 6.42 4.34
CA GLN A 60 10.18 5.57 4.28
C GLN A 60 8.89 6.38 4.09
N GLU A 61 8.76 7.52 4.77
CA GLU A 61 7.63 8.44 4.58
C GLU A 61 7.62 9.03 3.17
N THR A 62 8.77 9.48 2.66
CA THR A 62 8.87 10.01 1.28
C THR A 62 8.53 8.97 0.22
N GLU A 63 8.94 7.70 0.38
CA GLU A 63 8.58 6.62 -0.54
C GLU A 63 7.07 6.35 -0.53
N LYS A 64 6.43 6.40 0.65
CA LYS A 64 4.97 6.23 0.77
C LYS A 64 4.23 7.35 0.05
N VAL A 65 4.64 8.60 0.28
CA VAL A 65 4.04 9.78 -0.37
C VAL A 65 4.23 9.73 -1.90
N SER A 66 5.42 9.35 -2.37
CA SER A 66 5.68 9.20 -3.82
C SER A 66 4.75 8.19 -4.47
N LYS A 67 4.57 7.01 -3.84
CA LYS A 67 3.65 5.98 -4.33
C LYS A 67 2.19 6.43 -4.32
N GLN A 68 1.78 7.21 -3.32
CA GLN A 68 0.45 7.79 -3.29
C GLN A 68 0.26 8.79 -4.45
N LEU A 69 1.27 9.63 -4.71
CA LEU A 69 1.23 10.60 -5.80
C LEU A 69 1.16 9.91 -7.16
N GLU A 70 1.96 8.87 -7.39
CA GLU A 70 1.90 8.05 -8.61
C GLU A 70 0.50 7.45 -8.84
N ARG A 71 -0.14 6.91 -7.79
CA ARG A 71 -1.52 6.39 -7.88
C ARG A 71 -2.51 7.47 -8.27
N ILE A 72 -2.43 8.65 -7.64
CA ILE A 72 -3.31 9.78 -7.96
C ILE A 72 -3.14 10.19 -9.42
N MET A 73 -1.89 10.29 -9.91
CA MET A 73 -1.62 10.66 -11.31
C MET A 73 -2.18 9.63 -12.29
N VAL A 74 -2.04 8.32 -12.00
CA VAL A 74 -2.62 7.26 -12.83
C VAL A 74 -4.14 7.40 -12.88
N ASN A 75 -4.80 7.57 -11.73
CA ASN A 75 -6.26 7.68 -11.65
C ASN A 75 -6.79 8.98 -12.30
N GLN A 76 -6.04 10.07 -12.24
CA GLN A 76 -6.38 11.33 -12.95
C GLN A 76 -6.25 11.20 -14.46
N THR A 77 -5.42 10.27 -14.94
CA THR A 77 -5.24 10.02 -16.37
C THR A 77 -6.30 9.04 -16.91
N SER A 78 -6.88 8.20 -16.06
CA SER A 78 -7.96 7.29 -16.43
C SER A 78 -9.17 8.08 -16.93
N LYS A 79 -9.48 7.90 -18.22
CA LYS A 79 -10.55 8.64 -18.90
C LYS A 79 -11.95 8.22 -18.45
N PHE A 80 -12.11 6.99 -18.00
CA PHE A 80 -13.39 6.42 -17.58
C PHE A 80 -13.32 5.96 -16.14
N PHE A 81 -14.41 6.22 -15.40
CA PHE A 81 -14.57 5.68 -14.05
C PHE A 81 -16.04 5.41 -13.75
N GLU A 82 -16.28 4.48 -12.84
CA GLU A 82 -17.58 4.14 -12.29
C GLU A 82 -17.52 4.30 -10.77
N LYS A 83 -18.57 4.87 -10.17
CA LYS A 83 -18.70 5.04 -8.72
C LYS A 83 -20.06 4.51 -8.28
N PHE A 84 -20.06 3.58 -7.34
CA PHE A 84 -21.28 2.98 -6.80
C PHE A 84 -21.09 2.59 -5.33
N THR A 85 -22.19 2.47 -4.60
CA THR A 85 -22.21 2.10 -3.19
C THR A 85 -22.77 0.69 -3.06
N VAL A 86 -22.13 -0.13 -2.23
CA VAL A 86 -22.59 -1.47 -1.88
C VAL A 86 -23.12 -1.41 -0.45
N ARG A 87 -24.28 -2.01 -0.18
CA ARG A 87 -24.81 -2.10 1.19
C ARG A 87 -23.79 -2.80 2.10
N THR A 88 -23.63 -2.32 3.33
CA THR A 88 -22.60 -2.81 4.26
C THR A 88 -22.68 -4.32 4.48
N GLU A 89 -23.88 -4.88 4.60
CA GLU A 89 -24.12 -6.32 4.74
C GLU A 89 -23.75 -7.14 3.48
N LEU A 90 -23.70 -6.51 2.30
CA LEU A 90 -23.32 -7.14 1.03
C LEU A 90 -21.85 -6.94 0.69
N MET A 91 -21.13 -6.10 1.44
CA MET A 91 -19.72 -5.79 1.16
C MET A 91 -18.83 -7.04 1.20
N GLY A 92 -19.12 -8.00 2.08
CA GLY A 92 -18.42 -9.28 2.13
C GLY A 92 -18.52 -10.07 0.81
N LEU A 93 -19.63 -9.95 0.08
CA LEU A 93 -19.81 -10.55 -1.25
C LEU A 93 -19.05 -9.78 -2.33
N ALA A 94 -19.07 -8.45 -2.27
CA ALA A 94 -18.32 -7.59 -3.19
C ALA A 94 -16.81 -7.81 -3.09
N ILE A 95 -16.27 -7.93 -1.87
CA ILE A 95 -14.85 -8.26 -1.65
C ILE A 95 -14.57 -9.72 -2.06
N GLY A 96 -15.48 -10.63 -1.67
CA GLY A 96 -15.33 -12.07 -1.85
C GLY A 96 -14.41 -12.70 -0.81
N SER A 97 -14.47 -14.04 -0.69
CA SER A 97 -13.59 -14.78 0.22
C SER A 97 -12.12 -14.52 -0.11
N HIS A 98 -11.33 -14.08 0.87
CA HIS A 98 -9.92 -13.68 0.68
C HIS A 98 -9.71 -12.60 -0.39
N GLY A 99 -10.73 -11.79 -0.71
CA GLY A 99 -10.63 -10.73 -1.72
C GLY A 99 -10.77 -11.23 -3.17
N SER A 100 -11.34 -12.42 -3.39
CA SER A 100 -11.41 -13.02 -4.74
C SER A 100 -12.14 -12.14 -5.76
N ASN A 101 -13.20 -11.45 -5.38
CA ASN A 101 -14.02 -10.67 -6.30
C ASN A 101 -13.37 -9.32 -6.62
N ILE A 102 -12.83 -8.64 -5.61
CA ILE A 102 -12.07 -7.39 -5.84
C ILE A 102 -10.78 -7.62 -6.63
N LEU A 103 -10.13 -8.78 -6.47
CA LEU A 103 -8.99 -9.16 -7.30
C LEU A 103 -9.41 -9.42 -8.76
N LYS A 104 -10.49 -10.18 -9.00
CA LYS A 104 -11.03 -10.38 -10.36
C LYS A 104 -11.37 -9.06 -11.05
N ALA A 105 -12.02 -8.13 -10.34
CA ALA A 105 -12.35 -6.82 -10.90
C ALA A 105 -11.09 -6.01 -11.29
N ARG A 106 -9.98 -6.17 -10.56
CA ARG A 106 -8.69 -5.56 -10.89
C ARG A 106 -7.98 -6.25 -12.07
N GLU A 107 -8.26 -7.52 -12.30
CA GLU A 107 -7.71 -8.29 -13.41
C GLU A 107 -8.46 -8.07 -14.73
N VAL A 108 -9.62 -7.40 -14.70
CA VAL A 108 -10.35 -7.04 -15.93
C VAL A 108 -9.45 -6.19 -16.84
N PRO A 109 -9.23 -6.61 -18.11
CA PRO A 109 -8.39 -5.87 -19.03
C PRO A 109 -8.84 -4.42 -19.22
N GLY A 110 -7.93 -3.48 -19.01
CA GLY A 110 -8.21 -2.04 -19.11
C GLY A 110 -8.67 -1.39 -17.79
N ILE A 111 -8.67 -2.12 -16.67
CA ILE A 111 -8.78 -1.51 -15.34
C ILE A 111 -7.43 -1.02 -14.86
N THR A 112 -7.38 0.25 -14.45
CA THR A 112 -6.19 0.90 -13.90
C THR A 112 -6.20 0.91 -12.37
N ALA A 113 -7.38 1.06 -11.74
CA ALA A 113 -7.49 1.03 -10.28
C ALA A 113 -8.90 0.64 -9.80
N VAL A 114 -8.96 0.04 -8.61
CA VAL A 114 -10.20 -0.17 -7.84
C VAL A 114 -9.96 0.28 -6.40
N GLU A 115 -10.66 1.35 -6.01
CA GLU A 115 -10.61 1.97 -4.69
C GLU A 115 -11.88 1.66 -3.90
N VAL A 116 -11.72 1.38 -2.61
CA VAL A 116 -12.83 1.15 -1.68
C VAL A 116 -12.73 2.19 -0.58
N GLU A 117 -13.81 2.92 -0.35
CA GLU A 117 -13.97 3.90 0.73
C GLU A 117 -14.81 3.26 1.83
N ASP A 118 -14.15 2.91 2.94
CA ASP A 118 -14.74 2.10 4.02
C ASP A 118 -15.91 2.81 4.72
N GLU A 119 -15.82 4.13 4.93
CA GLU A 119 -16.83 4.92 5.66
C GLU A 119 -18.19 4.93 4.97
N THR A 120 -18.19 4.99 3.64
CA THR A 120 -19.40 5.13 2.82
C THR A 120 -19.76 3.83 2.10
N CYS A 121 -18.94 2.78 2.24
CA CYS A 121 -19.04 1.55 1.46
C CYS A 121 -19.10 1.82 -0.06
N THR A 122 -18.35 2.84 -0.51
CA THR A 122 -18.31 3.26 -1.92
C THR A 122 -17.12 2.63 -2.62
N ILE A 123 -17.37 2.08 -3.80
CA ILE A 123 -16.33 1.55 -4.68
C ILE A 123 -16.18 2.51 -5.87
N LYS A 124 -14.93 2.85 -6.20
CA LYS A 124 -14.56 3.59 -7.42
C LYS A 124 -13.69 2.70 -8.29
N VAL A 125 -14.11 2.52 -9.53
CA VAL A 125 -13.39 1.74 -10.54
C VAL A 125 -12.89 2.68 -11.61
N PHE A 126 -11.60 2.64 -11.92
CA PHE A 126 -10.94 3.46 -12.94
C PHE A 126 -10.41 2.58 -14.06
N GLY A 127 -10.55 3.03 -15.31
CA GLY A 127 -10.11 2.26 -16.46
C GLY A 127 -9.93 3.08 -17.74
N ASP A 128 -9.37 2.43 -18.74
CA ASP A 128 -9.03 3.01 -20.03
C ASP A 128 -10.23 3.01 -20.99
N THR A 129 -11.23 2.16 -20.74
CA THR A 129 -12.44 2.05 -21.55
C THR A 129 -13.70 1.97 -20.67
N GLU A 130 -14.80 2.50 -21.18
CA GLU A 130 -16.11 2.42 -20.53
C GLU A 130 -16.58 0.97 -20.33
N LYS A 131 -16.26 0.08 -21.29
CA LYS A 131 -16.60 -1.34 -21.21
C LYS A 131 -15.90 -2.02 -20.04
N ALA A 132 -14.61 -1.76 -19.84
CA ALA A 132 -13.83 -2.35 -18.75
C ALA A 132 -14.37 -1.93 -17.38
N VAL A 133 -14.63 -0.64 -17.17
CA VAL A 133 -15.16 -0.15 -15.88
C VAL A 133 -16.56 -0.69 -15.57
N LYS A 134 -17.41 -0.86 -16.59
CA LYS A 134 -18.74 -1.50 -16.45
C LYS A 134 -18.65 -2.99 -16.13
N GLU A 135 -17.71 -3.70 -16.75
CA GLU A 135 -17.45 -5.12 -16.47
C GLU A 135 -16.91 -5.31 -15.05
N ALA A 136 -15.97 -4.49 -14.60
CA ALA A 136 -15.50 -4.53 -13.22
C ALA A 136 -16.60 -4.13 -12.21
N ARG A 137 -17.47 -3.17 -12.55
CA ARG A 137 -18.64 -2.81 -11.75
C ARG A 137 -19.59 -4.00 -11.57
N SER A 138 -19.89 -4.76 -12.62
CA SER A 138 -20.80 -5.91 -12.53
C SER A 138 -20.29 -7.06 -11.64
N ILE A 139 -18.97 -7.14 -11.41
CA ILE A 139 -18.36 -8.11 -10.48
C ILE A 139 -18.59 -7.69 -9.01
N LEU A 140 -18.72 -6.39 -8.74
CA LEU A 140 -18.65 -5.82 -7.39
C LEU A 140 -19.97 -5.21 -6.89
N GLU A 141 -20.86 -4.81 -7.79
CA GLU A 141 -22.11 -4.13 -7.44
C GLU A 141 -23.20 -5.12 -7.02
N TYR A 142 -23.10 -5.59 -5.77
CA TYR A 142 -24.13 -6.41 -5.16
C TYR A 142 -25.29 -5.55 -4.64
N THR A 143 -26.50 -5.85 -5.12
CA THR A 143 -27.75 -5.25 -4.68
C THR A 143 -28.75 -6.34 -4.29
N GLU A 144 -29.74 -5.96 -3.48
CA GLU A 144 -30.87 -6.80 -3.10
C GLU A 144 -32.13 -6.15 -3.65
N ASP A 145 -32.95 -6.92 -4.36
CA ASP A 145 -34.23 -6.48 -4.90
C ASP A 145 -35.34 -7.44 -4.47
N VAL A 146 -36.53 -6.90 -4.16
CA VAL A 146 -37.68 -7.66 -3.68
C VAL A 146 -38.75 -7.66 -4.76
N VAL A 147 -38.86 -8.78 -5.47
CA VAL A 147 -39.88 -8.95 -6.51
C VAL A 147 -41.15 -9.56 -5.90
N SER A 148 -42.27 -8.85 -6.00
CA SER A 148 -43.57 -9.35 -5.57
C SER A 148 -44.16 -10.28 -6.63
N ILE A 149 -44.25 -11.57 -6.31
CA ILE A 149 -44.87 -12.56 -7.19
C ILE A 149 -46.36 -12.72 -6.83
N PRO A 150 -47.30 -12.61 -7.79
CA PRO A 150 -48.71 -12.94 -7.58
C PRO A 150 -48.87 -14.34 -6.98
N ARG A 151 -49.75 -14.48 -5.97
CA ARG A 151 -49.94 -15.75 -5.24
C ARG A 151 -50.26 -16.94 -6.16
N GLU A 152 -50.90 -16.70 -7.29
CA GLU A 152 -51.27 -17.68 -8.31
C GLU A 152 -50.08 -18.32 -9.04
N LEU A 153 -48.91 -17.68 -8.99
CA LEU A 153 -47.67 -18.15 -9.64
C LEU A 153 -46.69 -18.82 -8.66
N ILE A 154 -47.00 -18.77 -7.36
CA ILE A 154 -46.18 -19.40 -6.31
C ILE A 154 -46.29 -20.93 -6.45
N GLY A 155 -45.20 -21.58 -6.85
CA GLY A 155 -45.10 -23.04 -6.97
C GLY A 155 -44.98 -23.59 -8.40
N LYS A 156 -45.07 -22.75 -9.45
CA LYS A 156 -44.83 -23.20 -10.84
C LYS A 156 -43.36 -23.21 -11.25
N GLU A 157 -42.52 -22.38 -10.62
CA GLU A 157 -41.10 -22.24 -11.00
C GLU A 157 -40.16 -23.32 -10.42
N SER A 158 -40.67 -24.24 -9.59
CA SER A 158 -39.85 -25.29 -8.97
C SER A 158 -39.68 -26.55 -9.83
N LYS A 159 -40.20 -26.59 -11.06
CA LYS A 159 -40.19 -27.80 -11.93
C LYS A 159 -39.37 -27.68 -13.23
N GLU A 160 -38.60 -26.61 -13.41
CA GLU A 160 -37.80 -26.44 -14.63
C GLU A 160 -36.34 -26.11 -14.29
N LYS A 161 -35.64 -27.11 -13.71
CA LYS A 161 -34.19 -27.26 -13.77
C LYS A 161 -33.83 -28.75 -13.76
#